data_AF-A0A7X7VQC8-F1
#
_entry.id   AF-A0A7X7VQC8-F1
#
_cell.length_a   1.000
_cell.length_b   1.000
_cell.length_c   1.000
_cell.angle_alpha   90.00
_cell.angle_beta   90.00
_cell.angle_gamma   90.00
#
_symmetry.space_group_name_H-M   'P 1'
#
loop_
_entity.id
_entity.type
_entity.pdbx_description
1 polymer ?
#
loop_
_entity_poly.entity_id
_entity_poly.type
_entity_poly.pdbx_seq_one_letter_code
_entity_poly.pdbx_strand_id
1 'polypeptide(L)'
;MVSESDKPHFNLITDPWILAIYQDDTCREVSIEAVFRDAGEIREISGDSPQQVQPILRLLLAILYRQLSQGGAKTEDTLLDWWEETWENGHFDLDGIIAYLTSVKDRFDLFDPSHPFYQVAGLEYADKDPDDVDELVADVPKSDKFLFSLRSRNRIDGLSFAEASRWLIFQQAYATAGIKTPVKGNTHVKSGRVFSPKDAVGTGMLGAEGGMFLEGVSLFETLMLNLVLFDNARGRRPIVGCEEDMPSWERNEISPDSRIPSPGEPYGPIQCYTWQSRRMRLVPNDEGDRVIGVISCYGDIPVVMDKEGSEPMTAWRPSTSQQKNLGLPYVPRLPKSHDPTRAVWRGLASIVSVGQDGDLRPGVVRWIERLRYEEVLLPEEFPVVAIHAQGMTYDKQWKSVITDAVDDKFDLSVSLFEHDSHACNRALATIDSINQAVGKVVNFVSNTQRAAGDKASTVVATQERNRVRESVFAGLDAICRTQLAHFPNEADDVETYCAEWREEVRRRLLSYATRYLDACDRSFFKEHEGMTVGRAMAILRAGLFETLGELDKPRQTPKDTMAVTTEEGRE
;
A
#
# COMPACT_ATOMS: atom_id res chain seq x y z
N MET A 1 21.94 44.27 -11.00
CA MET A 1 21.06 43.71 -12.03
C MET A 1 21.56 42.30 -12.27
N VAL A 2 21.01 41.34 -11.55
CA VAL A 2 21.21 39.91 -11.85
C VAL A 2 20.24 39.63 -13.01
N SER A 3 20.73 39.14 -14.14
CA SER A 3 19.91 38.83 -15.31
C SER A 3 18.90 37.74 -14.95
N GLU A 4 17.72 37.76 -15.57
CA GLU A 4 16.69 36.72 -15.44
C GLU A 4 17.16 35.30 -15.87
N SER A 5 18.41 35.16 -16.32
CA SER A 5 19.05 33.91 -16.75
C SER A 5 19.65 33.04 -15.63
N ASP A 6 19.70 33.51 -14.38
CA ASP A 6 20.43 32.84 -13.28
C ASP A 6 19.53 32.16 -12.24
N LYS A 7 18.23 31.97 -12.52
CA LYS A 7 17.34 31.23 -11.61
C LYS A 7 17.32 29.75 -11.99
N PRO A 8 17.45 28.83 -11.00
CA PRO A 8 17.31 27.40 -11.28
C PRO A 8 15.91 27.14 -11.84
N HIS A 9 15.82 26.22 -12.81
CA HIS A 9 14.59 25.80 -13.47
C HIS A 9 14.61 24.27 -13.58
N PHE A 10 13.51 23.63 -13.21
CA PHE A 10 13.37 22.17 -13.35
C PHE A 10 11.88 21.82 -13.47
N ASN A 11 11.42 21.60 -14.69
CA ASN A 11 10.02 21.36 -14.99
C ASN A 11 9.72 19.87 -15.09
N LEU A 12 8.96 19.35 -14.14
CA LEU A 12 8.66 17.91 -13.98
C LEU A 12 7.93 17.29 -15.18
N ILE A 13 7.31 18.12 -16.02
CA ILE A 13 6.64 17.67 -17.25
C ILE A 13 7.68 17.23 -18.29
N THR A 14 8.77 17.99 -18.43
CA THR A 14 9.75 17.83 -19.51
C THR A 14 11.09 17.29 -19.05
N ASP A 15 11.51 17.62 -17.83
CA ASP A 15 12.80 17.22 -17.27
C ASP A 15 12.69 15.83 -16.61
N PRO A 16 13.70 14.95 -16.76
CA PRO A 16 13.63 13.60 -16.21
C PRO A 16 13.77 13.55 -14.68
N TRP A 17 12.85 12.85 -13.99
CA TRP A 17 12.89 12.71 -12.53
C TRP A 17 12.21 11.46 -11.98
N ILE A 18 11.33 10.80 -12.73
CA ILE A 18 10.68 9.55 -12.32
C ILE A 18 11.63 8.41 -12.63
N LEU A 19 12.04 7.64 -11.62
CA LEU A 19 12.83 6.43 -11.85
C LEU A 19 11.93 5.37 -12.46
N ALA A 20 12.22 4.94 -13.69
CA ALA A 20 11.47 3.93 -14.41
C ALA A 20 12.36 2.74 -14.76
N ILE A 21 11.81 1.53 -14.60
CA ILE A 21 12.44 0.28 -15.02
C ILE A 21 11.66 -0.23 -16.23
N TYR A 22 12.34 -0.33 -17.37
CA TYR A 22 11.76 -0.79 -18.62
C TYR A 22 11.72 -2.32 -18.70
N GLN A 23 10.95 -2.85 -19.66
CA GLN A 23 10.86 -4.30 -19.90
C GLN A 23 12.22 -4.95 -20.26
N ASP A 24 13.18 -4.17 -20.74
CA ASP A 24 14.54 -4.61 -21.05
C ASP A 24 15.51 -4.50 -19.85
N ASP A 25 14.96 -4.31 -18.65
CA ASP A 25 15.67 -4.08 -17.39
C ASP A 25 16.52 -2.79 -17.35
N THR A 26 16.39 -1.91 -18.34
CA THR A 26 17.05 -0.61 -18.27
C THR A 26 16.37 0.29 -17.24
N CYS A 27 17.19 0.94 -16.42
CA CYS A 27 16.73 1.89 -15.42
C CYS A 27 17.17 3.30 -15.82
N ARG A 28 16.22 4.22 -15.92
CA ARG A 28 16.49 5.63 -16.24
C ARG A 28 15.48 6.56 -15.57
N GLU A 29 15.90 7.79 -15.32
CA GLU A 29 14.96 8.86 -14.98
C GLU A 29 14.22 9.31 -16.25
N VAL A 30 12.91 9.53 -16.14
CA VAL A 30 12.04 10.02 -17.21
C VAL A 30 11.15 11.16 -16.72
N SER A 31 10.70 12.00 -17.64
CA SER A 31 9.76 13.09 -17.34
C SER A 31 8.32 12.58 -17.30
N ILE A 32 7.36 13.41 -16.86
CA ILE A 32 5.94 13.02 -16.91
C ILE A 32 5.48 12.78 -18.36
N GLU A 33 5.90 13.60 -19.33
CA GLU A 33 5.56 13.37 -20.74
C GLU A 33 6.12 12.04 -21.26
N ALA A 34 7.37 11.72 -20.90
CA ALA A 34 7.99 10.47 -21.30
C ALA A 34 7.35 9.26 -20.60
N VAL A 35 6.94 9.39 -19.34
CA VAL A 35 6.32 8.28 -18.59
C VAL A 35 4.99 7.85 -19.20
N PHE A 36 4.17 8.80 -19.67
CA PHE A 36 2.90 8.48 -20.35
C PHE A 36 3.14 7.91 -21.76
N ARG A 37 4.13 8.45 -22.48
CA ARG A 37 4.50 7.97 -23.81
C ARG A 37 5.00 6.53 -23.79
N ASP A 38 5.85 6.22 -22.83
CA ASP A 38 6.55 4.94 -22.73
C ASP A 38 5.82 3.97 -21.77
N ALA A 39 4.59 4.29 -21.32
CA ALA A 39 3.90 3.54 -20.25
C ALA A 39 3.76 2.03 -20.52
N GLY A 40 3.59 1.62 -21.78
CA GLY A 40 3.55 0.21 -22.17
C GLY A 40 4.92 -0.49 -22.18
N GLU A 41 6.01 0.27 -22.31
CA GLU A 41 7.40 -0.22 -22.31
C GLU A 41 8.04 -0.18 -20.92
N ILE A 42 7.46 0.60 -20.00
CA ILE A 42 7.87 0.65 -18.60
C ILE A 42 7.22 -0.52 -17.88
N ARG A 43 8.03 -1.36 -17.22
CA ARG A 43 7.55 -2.45 -16.36
C ARG A 43 7.00 -1.91 -15.05
N GLU A 44 7.77 -1.06 -14.38
CA GLU A 44 7.38 -0.43 -13.11
C GLU A 44 8.12 0.90 -12.90
N ILE A 45 7.54 1.77 -12.07
CA ILE A 45 8.25 2.93 -11.52
C ILE A 45 8.90 2.54 -10.19
N SER A 46 9.98 3.23 -9.86
CA SER A 46 10.73 3.05 -8.62
C SER A 46 10.95 4.39 -7.93
N GLY A 47 11.66 4.37 -6.80
CA GLY A 47 12.01 5.56 -6.04
C GLY A 47 13.29 5.34 -5.25
N ASP A 48 13.79 6.40 -4.61
CA ASP A 48 14.93 6.31 -3.68
C ASP A 48 14.55 5.48 -2.43
N SER A 49 13.25 5.37 -2.16
CA SER A 49 12.65 4.37 -1.27
C SER A 49 11.38 3.80 -1.92
N PRO A 50 10.98 2.55 -1.61
CA PRO A 50 9.80 1.95 -2.21
C PRO A 50 8.54 2.81 -2.03
N GLN A 51 8.37 3.45 -0.87
CA GLN A 51 7.19 4.26 -0.53
C GLN A 51 7.07 5.56 -1.34
N GLN A 52 8.02 5.89 -2.21
CA GLN A 52 7.84 6.97 -3.18
C GLN A 52 6.97 6.56 -4.37
N VAL A 53 6.84 5.26 -4.67
CA VAL A 53 6.10 4.73 -5.82
C VAL A 53 4.63 5.13 -5.76
N GLN A 54 3.93 4.83 -4.67
CA GLN A 54 2.49 5.10 -4.59
C GLN A 54 2.13 6.61 -4.69
N PRO A 55 2.82 7.55 -4.02
CA PRO A 55 2.60 8.98 -4.24
C PRO A 55 2.81 9.43 -5.69
N ILE A 56 3.85 8.92 -6.37
CA ILE A 56 4.10 9.25 -7.78
C ILE A 56 3.01 8.65 -8.68
N LEU A 57 2.59 7.40 -8.42
CA LEU A 57 1.46 6.79 -9.12
C LEU A 57 0.18 7.61 -8.96
N ARG A 58 -0.12 8.07 -7.73
CA ARG A 58 -1.26 8.94 -7.42
C ARG A 58 -1.18 10.29 -8.15
N LEU A 59 0.02 10.87 -8.29
CA LEU A 59 0.24 12.08 -9.10
C LEU A 59 -0.12 11.84 -10.58
N LEU A 60 0.35 10.73 -11.16
CA LEU A 60 0.05 10.37 -12.56
C LEU A 60 -1.45 10.10 -12.77
N LEU A 61 -2.09 9.39 -11.85
CA LEU A 61 -3.54 9.16 -11.89
C LEU A 61 -4.34 10.47 -11.77
N ALA A 62 -3.90 11.40 -10.93
CA ALA A 62 -4.55 12.71 -10.82
C ALA A 62 -4.49 13.49 -12.15
N ILE A 63 -3.39 13.38 -12.90
CA ILE A 63 -3.26 13.96 -14.25
C ILE A 63 -4.27 13.29 -15.21
N LEU A 64 -4.35 11.95 -15.21
CA LEU A 64 -5.31 11.21 -16.04
C LEU A 64 -6.76 11.59 -15.72
N TYR A 65 -7.14 11.63 -14.44
CA TYR A 65 -8.49 12.07 -14.04
C TYR A 65 -8.81 13.49 -14.50
N ARG A 66 -7.84 14.40 -14.44
CA ARG A 66 -8.02 15.80 -14.88
C ARG A 66 -8.10 15.95 -16.38
N GLN A 67 -7.36 15.14 -17.13
CA GLN A 67 -7.50 15.04 -18.58
C GLN A 67 -8.89 14.48 -18.95
N LEU A 68 -9.35 13.41 -18.30
CA LEU A 68 -10.67 12.81 -18.58
C LEU A 68 -11.84 13.71 -18.20
N SER A 69 -11.65 14.56 -17.20
CA SER A 69 -12.65 15.53 -16.75
C SER A 69 -12.78 16.74 -17.68
N GLN A 70 -11.91 16.89 -18.68
CA GLN A 70 -12.05 17.92 -19.70
C GLN A 70 -13.36 17.68 -20.48
N GLY A 71 -14.19 18.71 -20.59
CA GLY A 71 -15.54 18.60 -21.18
C GLY A 71 -16.65 18.24 -20.19
N GLY A 72 -16.34 18.09 -18.89
CA GLY A 72 -17.33 17.90 -17.82
C GLY A 72 -17.60 16.44 -17.46
N ALA A 73 -18.68 16.22 -16.71
CA ALA A 73 -19.09 14.88 -16.30
C ALA A 73 -19.53 14.03 -17.50
N LYS A 74 -19.05 12.78 -17.54
CA LYS A 74 -19.38 11.79 -18.56
C LYS A 74 -20.35 10.76 -17.99
N THR A 75 -21.12 10.09 -18.85
CA THR A 75 -21.95 8.95 -18.45
C THR A 75 -21.07 7.75 -18.14
N GLU A 76 -21.60 6.81 -17.35
CA GLU A 76 -20.88 5.58 -17.01
C GLU A 76 -20.55 4.76 -18.27
N ASP A 77 -21.52 4.55 -19.17
CA ASP A 77 -21.32 3.83 -20.43
C ASP A 77 -20.16 4.41 -21.25
N THR A 78 -20.11 5.74 -21.42
CA THR A 78 -19.02 6.39 -22.19
C THR A 78 -17.66 6.26 -21.51
N LEU A 79 -17.62 6.16 -20.17
CA LEU A 79 -16.39 5.92 -19.44
C LEU A 79 -15.93 4.48 -19.54
N LEU A 80 -16.86 3.51 -19.55
CA LEU A 80 -16.57 2.10 -19.78
C LEU A 80 -16.07 1.87 -21.21
N ASP A 81 -16.78 2.39 -22.21
CA ASP A 81 -16.36 2.33 -23.63
C ASP A 81 -14.94 2.91 -23.80
N TRP A 82 -14.67 4.06 -23.18
CA TRP A 82 -13.34 4.67 -23.22
C TRP A 82 -12.26 3.82 -22.54
N TRP A 83 -12.60 3.20 -21.40
CA TRP A 83 -11.67 2.35 -20.67
C TRP A 83 -11.33 1.10 -21.49
N GLU A 84 -12.34 0.44 -22.06
CA GLU A 84 -12.21 -0.74 -22.92
C GLU A 84 -11.35 -0.41 -24.14
N GLU A 85 -11.69 0.63 -24.91
CA GLU A 85 -10.93 1.06 -26.08
C GLU A 85 -9.47 1.38 -25.72
N THR A 86 -9.24 2.08 -24.61
CA THR A 86 -7.87 2.41 -24.17
C THR A 86 -7.11 1.15 -23.79
N TRP A 87 -7.74 0.22 -23.06
CA TRP A 87 -7.16 -1.04 -22.64
C TRP A 87 -6.75 -1.90 -23.83
N GLU A 88 -7.64 -2.07 -24.82
CA GLU A 88 -7.38 -2.83 -26.05
C GLU A 88 -6.25 -2.23 -26.89
N ASN A 89 -6.15 -0.90 -26.93
CA ASN A 89 -5.06 -0.21 -27.64
C ASN A 89 -3.69 -0.41 -26.95
N GLY A 90 -3.65 -0.72 -25.65
CA GLY A 90 -2.42 -0.95 -24.89
C GLY A 90 -1.58 0.32 -24.64
N HIS A 91 -2.12 1.51 -24.94
CA HIS A 91 -1.46 2.79 -24.69
C HIS A 91 -2.49 3.93 -24.51
N PHE A 92 -2.06 5.03 -23.89
CA PHE A 92 -2.89 6.22 -23.74
C PHE A 92 -2.93 7.06 -25.03
N ASP A 93 -4.04 7.79 -25.24
CA ASP A 93 -4.05 8.93 -26.15
C ASP A 93 -3.23 10.08 -25.56
N LEU A 94 -2.07 10.33 -26.16
CA LEU A 94 -1.13 11.34 -25.68
C LEU A 94 -1.60 12.76 -25.99
N ASP A 95 -2.42 12.99 -27.01
CA ASP A 95 -2.78 14.34 -27.43
C ASP A 95 -3.57 15.07 -26.33
N GLY A 96 -4.55 14.39 -25.75
CA GLY A 96 -5.33 14.93 -24.64
C GLY A 96 -4.49 15.17 -23.37
N ILE A 97 -3.57 14.25 -23.07
CA ILE A 97 -2.68 14.35 -21.89
C ILE A 97 -1.71 15.51 -22.06
N ILE A 98 -1.03 15.60 -23.21
CA ILE A 98 -0.07 16.67 -23.53
C ILE A 98 -0.77 18.03 -23.57
N ALA A 99 -1.98 18.11 -24.13
CA ALA A 99 -2.75 19.35 -24.14
C ALA A 99 -3.04 19.85 -22.72
N TYR A 100 -3.45 18.95 -21.82
CA TYR A 100 -3.67 19.29 -20.41
C TYR A 100 -2.37 19.71 -19.72
N LEU A 101 -1.30 18.91 -19.83
CA LEU A 101 -0.01 19.23 -19.22
C LEU A 101 0.55 20.58 -19.71
N THR A 102 0.39 20.88 -21.01
CA THR A 102 0.78 22.17 -21.59
C THR A 102 0.01 23.33 -20.96
N SER A 103 -1.28 23.14 -20.66
CA SER A 103 -2.13 24.17 -20.04
C SER A 103 -1.76 24.52 -18.61
N VAL A 104 -1.04 23.63 -17.92
CA VAL A 104 -0.59 23.80 -16.53
C VAL A 104 0.94 23.80 -16.41
N LYS A 105 1.66 24.03 -17.52
CA LYS A 105 3.12 23.87 -17.56
C LYS A 105 3.87 24.76 -16.56
N ASP A 106 3.38 25.96 -16.33
CA ASP A 106 3.89 26.94 -15.37
C ASP A 106 3.72 26.50 -13.91
N ARG A 107 2.90 25.48 -13.64
CA ARG A 107 2.64 24.93 -12.30
C ARG A 107 3.51 23.74 -11.92
N PHE A 108 4.34 23.26 -12.86
CA PHE A 108 5.17 22.06 -12.71
C PHE A 108 6.68 22.35 -12.69
N ASP A 109 7.09 23.62 -12.75
CA ASP A 109 8.48 24.00 -12.45
C ASP A 109 8.70 24.01 -10.93
N LEU A 110 9.72 23.27 -10.49
CA LEU A 110 10.11 23.13 -9.10
C LEU A 110 10.51 24.46 -8.45
N PHE A 111 10.97 25.42 -9.25
CA PHE A 111 11.49 26.70 -8.78
C PHE A 111 10.78 27.91 -9.42
N ASP A 112 9.55 27.72 -9.94
CA ASP A 112 8.77 28.84 -10.45
C ASP A 112 8.68 29.96 -9.39
N PRO A 113 8.90 31.24 -9.75
CA PRO A 113 8.93 32.33 -8.77
C PRO A 113 7.62 32.55 -8.02
N SER A 114 6.48 32.14 -8.60
CA SER A 114 5.13 32.40 -8.06
C SER A 114 4.40 31.12 -7.70
N HIS A 115 4.59 30.05 -8.48
CA HIS A 115 3.87 28.79 -8.40
C HIS A 115 4.80 27.57 -8.39
N PRO A 116 5.82 27.54 -7.51
CA PRO A 116 6.74 26.41 -7.49
C PRO A 116 5.98 25.13 -7.15
N PHE A 117 6.21 24.06 -7.94
CA PHE A 117 5.47 22.82 -7.80
C PHE A 117 5.48 22.31 -6.35
N TYR A 118 4.28 22.05 -5.80
CA TYR A 118 4.06 21.52 -4.43
C TYR A 118 4.67 22.35 -3.29
N GLN A 119 4.95 23.62 -3.55
CA GLN A 119 5.65 24.52 -2.65
C GLN A 119 4.92 25.85 -2.48
N VAL A 120 5.35 26.62 -1.49
CA VAL A 120 4.89 28.00 -1.27
C VAL A 120 6.02 28.95 -1.63
N ALA A 121 5.80 29.76 -2.66
CA ALA A 121 6.73 30.81 -3.07
C ALA A 121 7.07 31.74 -1.90
N GLY A 122 8.36 32.02 -1.70
CA GLY A 122 8.82 32.94 -0.65
C GLY A 122 8.64 32.45 0.80
N LEU A 123 8.30 31.18 1.04
CA LEU A 123 8.17 30.64 2.40
C LEU A 123 9.50 30.72 3.17
N GLU A 124 9.48 31.33 4.35
CA GLU A 124 10.68 31.51 5.19
C GLU A 124 10.39 31.14 6.64
N TYR A 125 11.35 30.52 7.33
CA TYR A 125 11.27 30.38 8.79
C TYR A 125 11.30 31.76 9.46
N ALA A 126 10.62 31.88 10.60
CA ALA A 126 10.55 33.15 11.32
C ALA A 126 11.90 33.51 11.98
N ASP A 127 12.54 32.53 12.62
CA ASP A 127 13.65 32.76 13.56
C ASP A 127 14.86 31.81 13.36
N LYS A 128 15.00 31.19 12.18
CA LYS A 128 16.18 30.36 11.84
C LYS A 128 16.40 30.25 10.33
N ASP A 129 17.58 29.75 9.95
CA ASP A 129 17.90 29.33 8.59
C ASP A 129 17.10 28.06 8.19
N PRO A 130 16.98 27.77 6.89
CA PRO A 130 16.42 26.51 6.39
C PRO A 130 17.05 25.28 7.06
N ASP A 131 16.27 24.21 7.15
CA ASP A 131 16.81 22.91 7.57
C ASP A 131 17.66 22.32 6.43
N ASP A 132 18.64 21.50 6.77
CA ASP A 132 19.43 20.75 5.78
C ASP A 132 18.55 19.71 5.06
N VAL A 133 19.01 19.21 3.92
CA VAL A 133 18.27 18.22 3.12
C VAL A 133 18.06 16.86 3.80
N ASP A 134 18.74 16.60 4.91
CA ASP A 134 18.51 15.38 5.69
C ASP A 134 17.10 15.32 6.32
N GLU A 135 16.51 16.46 6.67
CA GLU A 135 15.12 16.53 7.16
C GLU A 135 14.08 16.23 6.06
N LEU A 136 14.48 16.25 4.78
CA LEU A 136 13.61 15.90 3.66
C LEU A 136 13.56 14.36 3.44
N VAL A 137 14.63 13.64 3.79
CA VAL A 137 14.84 12.24 3.43
C VAL A 137 14.40 11.31 4.58
N ALA A 138 13.52 10.34 4.29
CA ALA A 138 12.86 9.55 5.33
C ALA A 138 13.77 8.52 6.04
N ASP A 139 14.77 7.98 5.35
CA ASP A 139 15.68 6.94 5.83
C ASP A 139 16.98 7.49 6.43
N VAL A 140 17.09 8.83 6.55
CA VAL A 140 18.21 9.49 7.24
C VAL A 140 17.81 9.72 8.70
N PRO A 141 18.48 9.05 9.66
CA PRO A 141 18.25 9.34 11.07
C PRO A 141 18.67 10.78 11.36
N LYS A 142 17.95 11.45 12.26
CA LYS A 142 18.36 12.76 12.77
C LYS A 142 19.80 12.71 13.27
N SER A 143 20.54 13.81 13.12
CA SER A 143 21.98 13.90 13.43
C SER A 143 22.35 13.42 14.86
N ASP A 144 21.43 13.56 15.82
CA ASP A 144 21.54 13.11 17.21
C ASP A 144 21.27 11.59 17.41
N LYS A 145 20.71 10.91 16.40
CA LYS A 145 20.28 9.50 16.41
C LYS A 145 20.90 8.66 15.29
N PHE A 146 22.05 9.07 14.76
CA PHE A 146 22.78 8.48 13.63
C PHE A 146 23.45 7.12 13.95
N LEU A 147 22.72 6.21 14.59
CA LEU A 147 23.11 4.82 14.76
C LEU A 147 22.37 4.04 13.67
N PHE A 148 23.11 3.34 12.80
CA PHE A 148 22.59 2.42 11.77
C PHE A 148 22.12 2.99 10.42
N SER A 149 22.49 4.22 10.03
CA SER A 149 22.31 4.66 8.64
C SER A 149 23.32 3.99 7.71
N LEU A 150 22.87 3.55 6.53
CA LEU A 150 23.74 3.14 5.41
C LEU A 150 24.41 4.35 4.72
N ARG A 151 23.96 5.58 5.01
CA ARG A 151 24.54 6.83 4.51
C ARG A 151 25.57 7.38 5.52
N SER A 152 26.60 8.07 5.01
CA SER A 152 27.66 8.65 5.85
C SER A 152 27.18 9.91 6.59
N ARG A 153 27.57 10.08 7.87
CA ARG A 153 27.12 11.14 8.80
C ARG A 153 27.35 12.59 8.36
N ASN A 154 28.21 12.84 7.38
CA ASN A 154 28.65 14.18 6.95
C ASN A 154 28.63 14.33 5.41
N ARG A 155 27.59 13.87 4.68
CA ARG A 155 27.69 13.78 3.21
C ARG A 155 26.47 14.04 2.33
N ILE A 156 25.30 14.42 2.84
CA ILE A 156 24.27 14.94 1.93
C ILE A 156 24.53 16.43 1.76
N ASP A 157 25.54 16.77 0.95
CA ASP A 157 25.89 18.15 0.60
C ASP A 157 24.85 18.78 -0.36
N GLY A 158 23.88 17.99 -0.79
CA GLY A 158 22.70 18.40 -1.56
C GLY A 158 22.05 17.20 -2.26
N LEU A 159 20.84 17.40 -2.78
CA LEU A 159 20.11 16.44 -3.60
C LEU A 159 20.00 16.95 -5.03
N SER A 160 20.02 16.06 -6.02
CA SER A 160 19.63 16.47 -7.38
C SER A 160 18.19 16.99 -7.39
N PHE A 161 17.83 17.82 -8.36
CA PHE A 161 16.44 18.28 -8.50
C PHE A 161 15.46 17.12 -8.69
N ALA A 162 15.88 16.07 -9.39
CA ALA A 162 15.09 14.83 -9.54
C ALA A 162 14.82 14.14 -8.19
N GLU A 163 15.86 13.88 -7.39
CA GLU A 163 15.72 13.26 -6.05
C GLU A 163 14.91 14.15 -5.10
N ALA A 164 15.18 15.46 -5.10
CA ALA A 164 14.43 16.41 -4.27
C ALA A 164 12.93 16.46 -4.63
N SER A 165 12.58 16.30 -5.91
CA SER A 165 11.20 16.27 -6.37
C SER A 165 10.45 15.03 -5.86
N ARG A 166 11.09 13.85 -5.93
CA ARG A 166 10.52 12.61 -5.38
C ARG A 166 10.31 12.71 -3.87
N TRP A 167 11.28 13.27 -3.14
CA TRP A 167 11.12 13.47 -1.70
C TRP A 167 10.12 14.56 -1.32
N LEU A 168 9.97 15.62 -2.13
CA LEU A 168 8.93 16.63 -1.93
C LEU A 168 7.53 16.00 -2.01
N ILE A 169 7.27 15.20 -3.03
CA ILE A 169 6.00 14.46 -3.20
C ILE A 169 5.80 13.49 -2.04
N PHE A 170 6.85 12.75 -1.65
CA PHE A 170 6.83 11.86 -0.50
C PHE A 170 6.43 12.60 0.80
N GLN A 171 7.01 13.77 1.07
CA GLN A 171 6.72 14.54 2.28
C GLN A 171 5.29 15.08 2.30
N GLN A 172 4.73 15.45 1.15
CA GLN A 172 3.31 15.79 1.07
C GLN A 172 2.41 14.59 1.46
N ALA A 173 2.79 13.37 1.10
CA ALA A 173 2.01 12.16 1.36
C ALA A 173 2.21 11.56 2.78
N TYR A 174 3.44 11.55 3.31
CA TYR A 174 3.84 10.76 4.48
C TYR A 174 4.48 11.54 5.63
N ALA A 175 4.52 12.88 5.60
CA ALA A 175 5.22 13.64 6.65
C ALA A 175 4.76 13.31 8.09
N THR A 176 5.65 13.47 9.06
CA THR A 176 5.40 13.19 10.49
C THR A 176 4.63 14.30 11.20
N ALA A 177 3.90 13.96 12.26
CA ALA A 177 3.06 14.86 13.08
C ALA A 177 3.82 15.59 14.21
N GLY A 178 5.16 15.67 14.15
CA GLY A 178 5.96 16.36 15.16
C GLY A 178 5.77 17.89 15.16
N ILE A 179 6.18 18.54 16.27
CA ILE A 179 6.11 20.00 16.41
C ILE A 179 6.92 20.68 15.29
N LYS A 180 6.34 21.67 14.62
CA LYS A 180 6.98 22.38 13.50
C LYS A 180 7.45 23.78 13.89
N THR A 181 8.50 24.22 13.21
CA THR A 181 9.06 25.56 13.33
C THR A 181 8.11 26.58 12.67
N PRO A 182 7.81 27.72 13.32
CA PRO A 182 7.03 28.79 12.69
C PRO A 182 7.67 29.35 11.43
N VAL A 183 6.83 29.68 10.46
CA VAL A 183 7.19 30.41 9.24
C VAL A 183 6.62 31.83 9.29
N LYS A 184 7.24 32.76 8.55
CA LYS A 184 6.76 34.14 8.45
C LYS A 184 5.33 34.18 7.91
N GLY A 185 4.50 35.01 8.53
CA GLY A 185 3.08 35.14 8.17
C GLY A 185 2.16 34.06 8.74
N ASN A 186 2.68 33.04 9.44
CA ASN A 186 1.83 32.02 10.06
C ASN A 186 1.07 32.58 11.28
N THR A 187 -0.25 32.43 11.29
CA THR A 187 -1.15 32.96 12.32
C THR A 187 -1.46 31.97 13.45
N HIS A 188 -1.04 30.72 13.32
CA HIS A 188 -1.33 29.64 14.27
C HIS A 188 -0.20 29.38 15.28
N VAL A 189 0.77 30.29 15.39
CA VAL A 189 1.91 30.17 16.30
C VAL A 189 1.47 30.24 17.75
N LYS A 190 1.82 29.23 18.54
CA LYS A 190 1.59 29.17 20.00
C LYS A 190 2.92 28.94 20.70
N SER A 191 3.32 29.87 21.58
CA SER A 191 4.57 29.78 22.35
C SER A 191 5.81 29.53 21.46
N GLY A 192 5.90 30.21 20.31
CA GLY A 192 7.02 30.07 19.38
C GLY A 192 7.07 28.74 18.61
N ARG A 193 5.96 27.98 18.59
CA ARG A 193 5.86 26.67 17.93
C ARG A 193 4.54 26.55 17.18
N VAL A 194 4.53 25.68 16.16
CA VAL A 194 3.30 25.31 15.45
C VAL A 194 2.98 23.84 15.78
N PHE A 195 1.75 23.60 16.22
CA PHE A 195 1.24 22.29 16.60
C PHE A 195 0.15 21.88 15.62
N SER A 196 0.05 20.57 15.34
CA SER A 196 -1.15 20.03 14.71
C SER A 196 -2.38 20.37 15.56
N PRO A 197 -3.53 20.70 14.94
CA PRO A 197 -4.79 20.80 15.67
C PRO A 197 -5.04 19.56 16.52
N LYS A 198 -5.60 19.78 17.71
CA LYS A 198 -5.94 18.71 18.65
C LYS A 198 -6.95 17.77 17.98
N ASP A 199 -6.77 16.47 18.18
CA ASP A 199 -7.64 15.40 17.65
C ASP A 199 -7.69 15.27 16.12
N ALA A 200 -6.83 16.01 15.40
CA ALA A 200 -6.68 15.91 13.95
C ALA A 200 -5.61 14.89 13.53
N VAL A 201 -5.69 14.44 12.29
CA VAL A 201 -4.59 13.70 11.65
C VAL A 201 -3.43 14.68 11.45
N GLY A 202 -2.31 14.43 12.14
CA GLY A 202 -1.11 15.27 12.03
C GLY A 202 -0.08 14.79 11.01
N THR A 203 -0.20 13.55 10.52
CA THR A 203 0.71 13.00 9.49
C THR A 203 0.38 13.57 8.11
N GLY A 204 1.08 13.13 7.07
CA GLY A 204 0.56 13.21 5.70
C GLY A 204 -0.70 12.36 5.53
N MET A 205 -1.49 12.64 4.48
CA MET A 205 -2.77 11.96 4.23
C MET A 205 -2.57 10.45 4.04
N LEU A 206 -1.70 10.05 3.10
CA LEU A 206 -1.40 8.65 2.83
C LEU A 206 -0.72 7.95 4.02
N GLY A 207 0.00 8.69 4.86
CA GLY A 207 0.53 8.19 6.13
C GLY A 207 -0.52 7.83 7.19
N ALA A 208 -1.75 8.31 7.05
CA ALA A 208 -2.87 7.89 7.91
C ALA A 208 -3.69 6.75 7.31
N GLU A 209 -3.38 6.34 6.09
CA GLU A 209 -4.12 5.37 5.29
C GLU A 209 -3.44 3.99 5.30
N GLY A 210 -4.01 3.05 4.53
CA GLY A 210 -3.45 1.72 4.28
C GLY A 210 -3.29 1.54 2.78
N GLY A 211 -2.43 2.36 2.18
CA GLY A 211 -2.31 2.50 0.74
C GLY A 211 -1.99 1.19 0.03
N MET A 212 -2.73 0.91 -1.04
CA MET A 212 -2.49 -0.21 -1.93
C MET A 212 -2.95 0.11 -3.35
N PHE A 213 -2.31 -0.49 -4.32
CA PHE A 213 -2.63 -0.35 -5.73
C PHE A 213 -2.45 -1.69 -6.44
N LEU A 214 -3.04 -1.79 -7.62
CA LEU A 214 -2.95 -2.97 -8.46
C LEU A 214 -1.81 -2.81 -9.47
N GLU A 215 -0.99 -3.83 -9.66
CA GLU A 215 0.08 -3.81 -10.65
C GLU A 215 -0.22 -4.81 -11.77
N GLY A 216 -0.08 -4.32 -13.00
CA GLY A 216 -0.08 -5.15 -14.20
C GLY A 216 1.34 -5.50 -14.64
N VAL A 217 1.49 -6.00 -15.88
CA VAL A 217 2.82 -6.32 -16.44
C VAL A 217 3.56 -5.10 -16.96
N SER A 218 2.86 -3.97 -17.13
CA SER A 218 3.41 -2.67 -17.52
C SER A 218 2.86 -1.53 -16.66
N LEU A 219 3.48 -0.35 -16.74
CA LEU A 219 2.98 0.86 -16.09
C LEU A 219 1.65 1.31 -16.69
N PHE A 220 1.43 1.09 -18.00
CA PHE A 220 0.14 1.36 -18.65
C PHE A 220 -0.99 0.57 -17.96
N GLU A 221 -0.83 -0.75 -17.83
CA GLU A 221 -1.82 -1.59 -17.15
C GLU A 221 -1.98 -1.17 -15.69
N THR A 222 -0.86 -0.92 -15.00
CA THR A 222 -0.87 -0.43 -13.61
C THR A 222 -1.68 0.86 -13.47
N LEU A 223 -1.53 1.83 -14.37
CA LEU A 223 -2.33 3.06 -14.35
C LEU A 223 -3.80 2.77 -14.65
N MET A 224 -4.11 1.97 -15.67
CA MET A 224 -5.49 1.63 -16.07
C MET A 224 -6.27 0.88 -14.97
N LEU A 225 -5.64 -0.07 -14.29
CA LEU A 225 -6.24 -0.85 -13.20
C LEU A 225 -6.56 0.00 -11.97
N ASN A 226 -5.81 1.09 -11.77
CA ASN A 226 -6.01 2.00 -10.64
C ASN A 226 -6.80 3.26 -10.99
N LEU A 227 -7.20 3.44 -12.25
CA LEU A 227 -8.01 4.55 -12.72
C LEU A 227 -9.50 4.24 -12.53
N VAL A 228 -9.96 4.28 -11.28
CA VAL A 228 -11.37 4.02 -10.91
C VAL A 228 -12.28 5.11 -11.49
N LEU A 229 -13.07 4.78 -12.50
CA LEU A 229 -13.96 5.76 -13.17
C LEU A 229 -15.33 5.87 -12.49
N PHE A 230 -15.76 4.81 -11.81
CA PHE A 230 -17.02 4.71 -11.10
C PHE A 230 -16.85 3.97 -9.77
N ASP A 231 -17.57 4.40 -8.74
CA ASP A 231 -17.65 3.69 -7.47
C ASP A 231 -18.98 3.98 -6.75
N ASN A 232 -19.76 2.92 -6.50
CA ASN A 232 -21.01 2.99 -5.75
C ASN A 232 -20.86 3.61 -4.34
N ALA A 233 -19.68 3.50 -3.73
CA ALA A 233 -19.39 4.11 -2.43
C ALA A 233 -19.51 5.65 -2.44
N ARG A 234 -19.47 6.27 -3.62
CA ARG A 234 -19.55 7.73 -3.82
C ARG A 234 -20.97 8.26 -4.01
N GLY A 235 -21.96 7.37 -4.09
CA GLY A 235 -23.35 7.73 -4.30
C GLY A 235 -23.56 8.43 -5.65
N ARG A 236 -24.20 9.62 -5.65
CA ARG A 236 -24.56 10.34 -6.89
C ARG A 236 -23.50 11.32 -7.39
N ARG A 237 -22.39 11.48 -6.68
CA ARG A 237 -21.33 12.41 -7.11
C ARG A 237 -20.41 11.68 -8.07
N PRO A 238 -20.19 12.19 -9.30
CA PRO A 238 -19.30 11.51 -10.25
C PRO A 238 -17.85 11.54 -9.73
N ILE A 239 -17.04 10.56 -10.15
CA ILE A 239 -15.58 10.61 -9.96
C ILE A 239 -14.99 11.54 -11.02
N VAL A 240 -15.22 11.24 -12.29
CA VAL A 240 -14.76 12.05 -13.42
C VAL A 240 -15.69 13.25 -13.65
N GLY A 241 -15.12 14.45 -13.75
CA GLY A 241 -15.89 15.68 -13.97
C GLY A 241 -16.56 16.26 -12.71
N CYS A 242 -16.15 15.85 -11.51
CA CYS A 242 -16.53 16.55 -10.28
C CYS A 242 -15.81 17.90 -10.21
N GLU A 243 -16.54 19.01 -10.36
CA GLU A 243 -15.95 20.36 -10.46
C GLU A 243 -15.11 20.74 -9.22
N GLU A 244 -15.51 20.29 -8.04
CA GLU A 244 -14.79 20.59 -6.81
C GLU A 244 -13.53 19.72 -6.63
N ASP A 245 -13.43 18.57 -7.31
CA ASP A 245 -12.27 17.67 -7.22
C ASP A 245 -11.15 18.13 -8.16
N MET A 246 -10.30 19.01 -7.63
CA MET A 246 -9.25 19.71 -8.37
C MET A 246 -7.88 19.43 -7.73
N PRO A 247 -6.80 19.29 -8.52
CA PRO A 247 -5.48 19.03 -7.97
C PRO A 247 -4.93 20.29 -7.33
N SER A 248 -3.94 20.13 -6.46
CA SER A 248 -3.32 21.27 -5.78
C SER A 248 -2.73 22.31 -6.74
N TRP A 249 -2.18 21.90 -7.89
CA TRP A 249 -1.58 22.80 -8.87
C TRP A 249 -2.59 23.58 -9.71
N GLU A 250 -3.90 23.30 -9.63
CA GLU A 250 -4.93 24.14 -10.27
C GLU A 250 -5.56 25.13 -9.28
N ARG A 251 -5.23 25.04 -7.99
CA ARG A 251 -5.73 25.97 -6.96
C ARG A 251 -4.89 27.25 -6.95
N ASN A 252 -5.54 28.39 -6.73
CA ASN A 252 -4.87 29.72 -6.71
C ASN A 252 -4.43 30.17 -5.31
N GLU A 253 -4.96 29.54 -4.25
CA GLU A 253 -4.71 29.96 -2.88
C GLU A 253 -3.31 29.55 -2.41
N ILE A 254 -2.48 30.56 -2.08
CA ILE A 254 -1.15 30.37 -1.50
C ILE A 254 -1.18 30.95 -0.08
N SER A 255 -0.92 30.11 0.91
CA SER A 255 -0.87 30.53 2.31
C SER A 255 0.17 29.75 3.12
N PRO A 256 0.94 30.42 4.01
CA PRO A 256 1.82 29.75 4.97
C PRO A 256 1.06 29.10 6.14
N ASP A 257 -0.25 29.34 6.24
CA ASP A 257 -1.10 28.76 7.28
C ASP A 257 -1.57 27.35 6.94
N SER A 258 -1.74 26.57 8.01
CA SER A 258 -2.48 25.32 7.95
C SER A 258 -3.95 25.59 7.70
N ARG A 259 -4.57 24.80 6.83
CA ARG A 259 -5.99 24.95 6.49
C ARG A 259 -6.79 23.81 7.10
N ILE A 260 -7.88 24.13 7.80
CA ILE A 260 -8.92 23.16 8.13
C ILE A 260 -9.77 22.98 6.88
N PRO A 261 -9.91 21.75 6.34
CA PRO A 261 -10.68 21.54 5.11
C PRO A 261 -12.16 21.86 5.29
N SER A 262 -12.79 22.29 4.20
CA SER A 262 -14.22 22.54 4.15
C SER A 262 -15.00 21.23 4.30
N PRO A 263 -16.24 21.27 4.82
CA PRO A 263 -17.12 20.12 4.84
C PRO A 263 -17.22 19.48 3.45
N GLY A 264 -16.97 18.17 3.40
CA GLY A 264 -16.97 17.40 2.16
C GLY A 264 -15.59 17.13 1.56
N GLU A 265 -14.57 17.93 1.85
CA GLU A 265 -13.20 17.65 1.38
C GLU A 265 -12.57 16.41 2.07
N PRO A 266 -11.72 15.63 1.38
CA PRO A 266 -11.49 15.69 -0.06
C PRO A 266 -12.76 15.32 -0.83
N TYR A 267 -12.99 16.02 -1.96
CA TYR A 267 -14.16 15.79 -2.79
C TYR A 267 -14.03 14.58 -3.69
N GLY A 268 -12.83 14.09 -3.98
CA GLY A 268 -12.60 12.88 -4.77
C GLY A 268 -11.12 12.49 -4.83
N PRO A 269 -10.79 11.51 -5.69
CA PRO A 269 -9.44 10.96 -5.81
C PRO A 269 -8.39 12.02 -6.12
N ILE A 270 -8.69 13.02 -6.96
CA ILE A 270 -7.69 14.01 -7.37
C ILE A 270 -7.18 14.81 -6.16
N GLN A 271 -8.09 15.27 -5.29
CA GLN A 271 -7.72 15.96 -4.06
C GLN A 271 -7.00 15.04 -3.07
N CYS A 272 -7.47 13.80 -2.90
CA CYS A 272 -6.78 12.81 -2.06
C CYS A 272 -5.33 12.58 -2.53
N TYR A 273 -5.13 12.53 -3.84
CA TYR A 273 -3.85 12.16 -4.47
C TYR A 273 -2.83 13.29 -4.42
N THR A 274 -3.31 14.53 -4.41
CA THR A 274 -2.47 15.74 -4.51
C THR A 274 -2.52 16.60 -3.25
N TRP A 275 -2.98 16.01 -2.14
CA TRP A 275 -3.20 16.72 -0.89
C TRP A 275 -1.93 17.39 -0.36
N GLN A 276 -2.02 18.68 -0.03
CA GLN A 276 -0.86 19.47 0.42
C GLN A 276 -0.76 19.46 1.94
N SER A 277 -0.42 18.31 2.54
CA SER A 277 -0.30 18.17 4.00
C SER A 277 0.76 19.07 4.63
N ARG A 278 1.72 19.57 3.84
CA ARG A 278 2.76 20.49 4.27
C ARG A 278 2.79 21.74 3.38
N ARG A 279 3.24 22.85 3.96
CA ARG A 279 3.77 23.98 3.18
C ARG A 279 5.27 23.84 3.18
N MET A 280 5.85 23.80 1.99
CA MET A 280 7.26 23.52 1.82
C MET A 280 7.92 24.50 0.86
N ARG A 281 9.24 24.66 0.99
CA ARG A 281 10.09 25.33 0.01
C ARG A 281 11.46 24.67 0.01
N LEU A 282 11.91 24.25 -1.17
CA LEU A 282 13.25 23.77 -1.43
C LEU A 282 14.18 24.95 -1.63
N VAL A 283 15.41 24.83 -1.15
CA VAL A 283 16.44 25.88 -1.25
C VAL A 283 17.56 25.34 -2.14
N PRO A 284 17.68 25.82 -3.39
CA PRO A 284 18.77 25.45 -4.28
C PRO A 284 20.09 26.09 -3.83
N ASN A 285 21.21 25.52 -4.26
CA ASN A 285 22.51 26.18 -4.13
C ASN A 285 22.68 27.36 -5.10
N ASP A 286 23.73 28.14 -4.90
CA ASP A 286 24.06 29.30 -5.73
C ASP A 286 24.36 28.90 -7.19
N GLU A 287 24.90 27.70 -7.44
CA GLU A 287 25.14 27.18 -8.78
C GLU A 287 23.86 26.71 -9.51
N GLY A 288 22.75 26.52 -8.78
CA GLY A 288 21.47 26.11 -9.36
C GLY A 288 21.46 24.68 -9.92
N ASP A 289 22.23 23.76 -9.34
CA ASP A 289 22.35 22.37 -9.80
C ASP A 289 21.89 21.32 -8.75
N ARG A 290 21.65 21.73 -7.50
CA ARG A 290 21.20 20.85 -6.41
C ARG A 290 20.40 21.61 -5.35
N VAL A 291 19.56 20.88 -4.61
CA VAL A 291 18.88 21.38 -3.40
C VAL A 291 19.80 21.18 -2.20
N ILE A 292 19.98 22.20 -1.38
CA ILE A 292 20.83 22.17 -0.17
C ILE A 292 20.06 22.40 1.12
N GLY A 293 18.80 22.83 1.05
CA GLY A 293 17.97 22.98 2.24
C GLY A 293 16.49 22.91 1.96
N VAL A 294 15.72 22.83 3.05
CA VAL A 294 14.26 22.73 3.02
C VAL A 294 13.64 23.57 4.14
N ILE A 295 12.48 24.14 3.84
CA ILE A 295 11.58 24.73 4.82
C ILE A 295 10.30 23.92 4.77
N SER A 296 9.79 23.54 5.94
CA SER A 296 8.55 22.75 6.08
C SER A 296 7.75 23.17 7.32
N CYS A 297 6.46 23.37 7.14
CA CYS A 297 5.47 23.52 8.21
C CYS A 297 4.15 22.83 7.84
N TYR A 298 3.16 22.87 8.75
CA TYR A 298 1.84 22.27 8.49
C TYR A 298 1.10 22.99 7.35
N GLY A 299 0.52 22.20 6.45
CA GLY A 299 -0.38 22.65 5.39
C GLY A 299 -1.83 22.24 5.68
N ASP A 300 -2.50 21.67 4.68
CA ASP A 300 -3.89 21.25 4.79
C ASP A 300 -3.99 20.03 5.71
N ILE A 301 -4.85 20.12 6.73
CA ILE A 301 -5.03 19.05 7.71
C ILE A 301 -5.74 17.86 7.04
N PRO A 302 -5.13 16.65 6.99
CA PRO A 302 -5.78 15.51 6.35
C PRO A 302 -7.11 15.13 7.01
N VAL A 303 -8.08 14.77 6.16
CA VAL A 303 -9.38 14.24 6.57
C VAL A 303 -9.52 12.86 5.94
N VAL A 304 -9.55 11.83 6.78
CA VAL A 304 -9.57 10.43 6.33
C VAL A 304 -10.76 9.62 6.88
N MET A 305 -11.60 10.22 7.72
CA MET A 305 -12.79 9.56 8.27
C MET A 305 -13.95 9.65 7.29
N ASP A 306 -14.61 8.52 7.02
CA ASP A 306 -15.73 8.41 6.08
C ASP A 306 -15.38 8.92 4.66
N LYS A 307 -14.19 8.54 4.16
CA LYS A 307 -13.64 8.97 2.86
C LYS A 307 -13.47 7.86 1.83
N GLU A 308 -14.13 6.72 2.03
CA GLU A 308 -14.08 5.58 1.10
C GLU A 308 -14.55 5.91 -0.33
N GLY A 309 -15.43 6.90 -0.50
CA GLY A 309 -15.88 7.37 -1.81
C GLY A 309 -14.93 8.38 -2.50
N SER A 310 -13.83 8.77 -1.84
CA SER A 310 -12.80 9.67 -2.40
C SER A 310 -11.41 9.02 -2.42
N GLU A 311 -11.15 8.05 -1.56
CA GLU A 311 -9.88 7.35 -1.43
C GLU A 311 -10.05 5.88 -1.84
N PRO A 312 -9.77 5.53 -3.12
CA PRO A 312 -10.03 4.19 -3.65
C PRO A 312 -8.89 3.21 -3.40
N MET A 313 -7.72 3.65 -2.94
CA MET A 313 -6.52 2.84 -2.76
C MET A 313 -6.36 2.33 -1.33
N THR A 314 -7.44 2.30 -0.54
CA THR A 314 -7.39 1.96 0.89
C THR A 314 -8.56 1.08 1.30
N ALA A 315 -8.29 0.05 2.10
CA ALA A 315 -9.33 -0.74 2.77
C ALA A 315 -9.85 -0.03 4.03
N TRP A 316 -11.10 -0.29 4.40
CA TRP A 316 -11.79 0.43 5.47
C TRP A 316 -12.18 -0.47 6.63
N ARG A 317 -12.45 0.13 7.79
CA ARG A 317 -12.96 -0.57 8.98
C ARG A 317 -13.91 0.32 9.79
N PRO A 318 -14.95 -0.25 10.41
CA PRO A 318 -15.76 0.47 11.39
C PRO A 318 -14.94 0.78 12.65
N SER A 319 -15.27 1.87 13.35
CA SER A 319 -14.59 2.27 14.59
C SER A 319 -15.54 2.74 15.68
N THR A 320 -16.03 1.80 16.48
CA THR A 320 -16.87 2.10 17.68
C THR A 320 -16.12 2.88 18.76
N SER A 321 -14.79 2.74 18.83
CA SER A 321 -13.96 3.57 19.71
C SER A 321 -14.00 5.02 19.28
N GLN A 322 -13.86 5.29 17.97
CA GLN A 322 -13.88 6.66 17.47
C GLN A 322 -15.26 7.29 17.59
N GLN A 323 -16.33 6.52 17.37
CA GLN A 323 -17.71 6.94 17.63
C GLN A 323 -17.87 7.49 19.04
N LYS A 324 -17.42 6.74 20.06
CA LYS A 324 -17.51 7.15 21.48
C LYS A 324 -16.65 8.37 21.78
N ASN A 325 -15.43 8.40 21.25
CA ASN A 325 -14.49 9.50 21.49
C ASN A 325 -15.01 10.84 20.92
N LEU A 326 -15.65 10.81 19.76
CA LEU A 326 -16.19 11.99 19.09
C LEU A 326 -17.68 12.24 19.37
N GLY A 327 -18.37 11.35 20.08
CA GLY A 327 -19.80 11.46 20.35
C GLY A 327 -20.68 11.38 19.10
N LEU A 328 -20.27 10.61 18.08
CA LEU A 328 -20.98 10.54 16.79
C LEU A 328 -22.26 9.68 16.89
N PRO A 329 -23.34 10.04 16.18
CA PRO A 329 -24.60 9.28 16.18
C PRO A 329 -24.52 7.99 15.34
N TYR A 330 -23.41 7.75 14.63
CA TYR A 330 -23.18 6.59 13.78
C TYR A 330 -21.77 6.03 14.01
N VAL A 331 -21.51 4.80 13.56
CA VAL A 331 -20.17 4.19 13.61
C VAL A 331 -19.36 4.71 12.41
N PRO A 332 -18.32 5.53 12.61
CA PRO A 332 -17.53 6.03 11.49
C PRO A 332 -16.63 4.94 10.91
N ARG A 333 -16.31 5.10 9.64
CA ARG A 333 -15.36 4.27 8.89
C ARG A 333 -14.01 4.97 8.90
N LEU A 334 -12.97 4.21 9.23
CA LEU A 334 -11.58 4.66 9.24
C LEU A 334 -10.75 3.82 8.28
N PRO A 335 -9.64 4.37 7.78
CA PRO A 335 -8.65 3.59 7.04
C PRO A 335 -8.14 2.41 7.86
N LYS A 336 -7.91 1.29 7.16
CA LYS A 336 -7.23 0.13 7.71
C LYS A 336 -5.76 0.18 7.33
N SER A 337 -4.95 0.80 8.18
CA SER A 337 -3.49 0.84 8.03
C SER A 337 -2.88 -0.57 8.04
N HIS A 338 -1.73 -0.69 7.38
CA HIS A 338 -0.94 -1.92 7.35
C HIS A 338 -0.27 -2.20 8.69
N ASP A 339 -0.03 -3.48 8.97
CA ASP A 339 0.76 -3.93 10.12
C ASP A 339 2.12 -4.43 9.60
N PRO A 340 3.24 -3.74 9.87
CA PRO A 340 4.55 -4.11 9.31
C PRO A 340 5.04 -5.48 9.76
N THR A 341 4.42 -6.07 10.80
CA THR A 341 4.76 -7.41 11.27
C THR A 341 4.03 -8.52 10.53
N ARG A 342 3.10 -8.19 9.62
CA ARG A 342 2.21 -9.15 8.97
C ARG A 342 2.22 -9.01 7.45
N ALA A 343 2.49 -10.13 6.77
CA ALA A 343 2.26 -10.24 5.34
C ALA A 343 0.80 -9.89 4.96
N VAL A 344 0.63 -9.12 3.89
CA VAL A 344 -0.65 -8.50 3.52
C VAL A 344 -1.71 -9.51 3.11
N TRP A 345 -1.31 -10.62 2.47
CA TRP A 345 -2.23 -11.71 2.10
C TRP A 345 -2.99 -12.29 3.30
N ARG A 346 -2.45 -12.21 4.52
CA ARG A 346 -3.16 -12.64 5.76
C ARG A 346 -4.37 -11.76 6.08
N GLY A 347 -4.43 -10.57 5.49
CA GLY A 347 -5.52 -9.61 5.58
C GLY A 347 -6.48 -9.65 4.38
N LEU A 348 -6.40 -10.66 3.50
CA LEU A 348 -7.15 -10.72 2.25
C LEU A 348 -8.65 -10.44 2.41
N ALA A 349 -9.28 -10.88 3.51
CA ALA A 349 -10.69 -10.60 3.77
C ALA A 349 -11.04 -9.10 3.72
N SER A 350 -10.20 -8.20 4.23
CA SER A 350 -10.49 -6.76 4.13
C SER A 350 -10.28 -6.17 2.74
N ILE A 351 -9.67 -6.93 1.84
CA ILE A 351 -9.39 -6.52 0.47
C ILE A 351 -10.53 -6.98 -0.44
N VAL A 352 -10.99 -8.23 -0.30
CA VAL A 352 -11.91 -8.85 -1.27
C VAL A 352 -13.30 -9.21 -0.74
N SER A 353 -13.55 -9.18 0.57
CA SER A 353 -14.86 -9.57 1.12
C SER A 353 -15.76 -8.38 1.44
N VAL A 354 -17.07 -8.59 1.32
CA VAL A 354 -18.11 -7.66 1.77
C VAL A 354 -18.66 -8.12 3.12
N GLY A 355 -18.69 -7.21 4.09
CA GLY A 355 -19.15 -7.47 5.44
C GLY A 355 -20.57 -6.97 5.71
N GLN A 356 -21.08 -7.24 6.92
CA GLN A 356 -22.39 -6.73 7.35
C GLN A 356 -22.43 -5.20 7.47
N ASP A 357 -21.29 -4.56 7.70
CA ASP A 357 -21.14 -3.10 7.80
C ASP A 357 -21.07 -2.39 6.43
N GLY A 358 -21.30 -3.15 5.35
CA GLY A 358 -21.24 -2.71 3.96
C GLY A 358 -19.96 -3.13 3.26
N ASP A 359 -19.81 -2.67 2.02
CA ASP A 359 -18.61 -2.88 1.23
C ASP A 359 -17.49 -1.93 1.69
N LEU A 360 -16.48 -2.50 2.34
CA LEU A 360 -15.34 -1.78 2.93
C LEU A 360 -14.03 -2.08 2.21
N ARG A 361 -14.10 -2.72 1.04
CA ARG A 361 -12.94 -3.04 0.21
C ARG A 361 -12.28 -1.75 -0.31
N PRO A 362 -11.04 -1.80 -0.82
CA PRO A 362 -10.50 -0.72 -1.62
C PRO A 362 -11.38 -0.48 -2.87
N GLY A 363 -11.56 0.79 -3.24
CA GLY A 363 -12.27 1.17 -4.47
C GLY A 363 -11.64 0.59 -5.73
N VAL A 364 -10.30 0.46 -5.77
CA VAL A 364 -9.61 -0.22 -6.89
C VAL A 364 -10.00 -1.69 -7.02
N VAL A 365 -10.32 -2.38 -5.93
CA VAL A 365 -10.78 -3.79 -5.98
C VAL A 365 -12.23 -3.87 -6.43
N ARG A 366 -13.10 -2.98 -5.93
CA ARG A 366 -14.48 -2.84 -6.43
C ARG A 366 -14.52 -2.51 -7.92
N TRP A 367 -13.55 -1.73 -8.39
CA TRP A 367 -13.42 -1.37 -9.79
C TRP A 367 -13.11 -2.57 -10.69
N ILE A 368 -12.18 -3.44 -10.31
CA ILE A 368 -11.92 -4.69 -11.05
C ILE A 368 -13.15 -5.57 -11.10
N GLU A 369 -13.87 -5.72 -9.98
CA GLU A 369 -15.12 -6.47 -9.98
C GLU A 369 -16.18 -5.84 -10.92
N ARG A 370 -16.27 -4.51 -10.96
CA ARG A 370 -17.16 -3.79 -11.90
C ARG A 370 -16.80 -4.08 -13.35
N LEU A 371 -15.52 -4.00 -13.71
CA LEU A 371 -15.04 -4.28 -15.07
C LEU A 371 -15.33 -5.72 -15.50
N ARG A 372 -15.21 -6.69 -14.58
CA ARG A 372 -15.59 -8.09 -14.83
C ARG A 372 -17.08 -8.26 -15.02
N TYR A 373 -17.89 -7.61 -14.19
CA TYR A 373 -19.35 -7.68 -14.28
C TYR A 373 -19.86 -7.13 -15.62
N GLU A 374 -19.23 -6.08 -16.15
CA GLU A 374 -19.54 -5.50 -17.45
C GLU A 374 -18.84 -6.22 -18.63
N GLU A 375 -18.16 -7.35 -18.38
CA GLU A 375 -17.44 -8.16 -19.37
C GLU A 375 -16.31 -7.43 -20.13
N VAL A 376 -15.86 -6.27 -19.63
CA VAL A 376 -14.77 -5.45 -20.19
C VAL A 376 -13.39 -6.06 -19.88
N LEU A 377 -13.26 -6.76 -18.76
CA LEU A 377 -12.02 -7.43 -18.36
C LEU A 377 -12.25 -8.94 -18.19
N LEU A 378 -11.79 -9.72 -19.16
CA LEU A 378 -12.01 -11.16 -19.22
C LEU A 378 -10.95 -11.94 -18.42
N PRO A 379 -11.34 -12.93 -17.57
CA PRO A 379 -10.40 -13.71 -16.79
C PRO A 379 -9.36 -14.49 -17.60
N GLU A 380 -9.67 -14.84 -18.85
CA GLU A 380 -8.78 -15.57 -19.76
C GLU A 380 -7.62 -14.71 -20.24
N GLU A 381 -7.86 -13.41 -20.41
CA GLU A 381 -6.88 -12.43 -20.87
C GLU A 381 -6.08 -11.85 -19.69
N PHE A 382 -6.72 -11.75 -18.53
CA PHE A 382 -6.14 -11.15 -17.33
C PHE A 382 -6.35 -12.03 -16.08
N PRO A 383 -5.70 -13.20 -15.99
CA PRO A 383 -5.99 -14.20 -14.96
C PRO A 383 -5.46 -13.85 -13.57
N VAL A 384 -4.45 -12.97 -13.49
CA VAL A 384 -3.72 -12.68 -12.25
C VAL A 384 -3.39 -11.20 -12.18
N VAL A 385 -3.56 -10.62 -10.99
CA VAL A 385 -3.26 -9.20 -10.70
C VAL A 385 -2.40 -9.13 -9.45
N ALA A 386 -1.33 -8.34 -9.48
CA ALA A 386 -0.57 -8.08 -8.28
C ALA A 386 -1.26 -7.02 -7.42
N ILE A 387 -1.40 -7.29 -6.13
CA ILE A 387 -1.74 -6.28 -5.12
C ILE A 387 -0.43 -5.83 -4.48
N HIS A 388 -0.11 -4.54 -4.63
CA HIS A 388 1.04 -3.92 -3.99
C HIS A 388 0.57 -2.97 -2.89
N ALA A 389 0.94 -3.28 -1.65
CA ALA A 389 0.62 -2.51 -0.46
C ALA A 389 1.84 -1.72 0.01
N GLN A 390 1.68 -0.40 0.15
CA GLN A 390 2.72 0.49 0.63
C GLN A 390 2.20 1.38 1.77
N GLY A 391 3.06 1.67 2.74
CA GLY A 391 2.67 2.54 3.85
C GLY A 391 3.79 2.84 4.81
N MET A 392 3.51 3.75 5.75
CA MET A 392 4.44 4.17 6.80
C MET A 392 3.86 3.93 8.18
N THR A 393 4.70 3.46 9.09
CA THR A 393 4.37 3.32 10.51
C THR A 393 5.09 4.39 11.32
N TYR A 394 4.38 4.97 12.28
CA TYR A 394 4.89 6.03 13.13
C TYR A 394 4.87 5.62 14.61
N ASP A 395 5.66 6.32 15.43
CA ASP A 395 5.60 6.15 16.87
C ASP A 395 4.18 6.42 17.41
N LYS A 396 3.71 5.55 18.31
CA LYS A 396 2.31 5.54 18.75
C LYS A 396 1.88 6.81 19.51
N GLN A 397 2.82 7.51 20.13
CA GLN A 397 2.48 8.59 21.07
C GLN A 397 2.28 9.91 20.34
N TRP A 398 3.21 10.29 19.46
CA TRP A 398 3.21 11.60 18.82
C TRP A 398 3.23 11.53 17.30
N LYS A 399 3.37 10.35 16.70
CA LYS A 399 3.55 10.13 15.25
C LYS A 399 4.61 11.06 14.64
N SER A 400 5.62 11.37 15.43
CA SER A 400 6.68 12.35 15.17
C SER A 400 7.90 11.72 14.51
N VAL A 401 8.03 10.39 14.58
CA VAL A 401 9.12 9.60 14.04
C VAL A 401 8.54 8.45 13.23
N ILE A 402 9.08 8.23 12.03
CA ILE A 402 8.83 7.02 11.24
C ILE A 402 9.58 5.87 11.91
N THR A 403 8.87 4.80 12.24
CA THR A 403 9.43 3.63 12.93
C THR A 403 9.58 2.42 12.02
N ASP A 404 8.78 2.35 10.96
CA ASP A 404 8.79 1.23 10.02
C ASP A 404 8.13 1.65 8.70
N ALA A 405 8.34 0.87 7.65
CA ALA A 405 7.74 1.06 6.34
C ALA A 405 7.23 -0.29 5.80
N VAL A 406 6.09 -0.26 5.11
CA VAL A 406 5.49 -1.45 4.48
C VAL A 406 5.69 -1.33 2.98
N ASP A 407 6.16 -2.43 2.39
CA ASP A 407 6.29 -2.68 0.96
C ASP A 407 6.08 -4.18 0.77
N ASP A 408 4.85 -4.58 0.43
CA ASP A 408 4.49 -5.98 0.27
C ASP A 408 3.63 -6.17 -0.99
N LYS A 409 4.05 -7.10 -1.84
CA LYS A 409 3.43 -7.39 -3.14
C LYS A 409 3.10 -8.87 -3.24
N PHE A 410 1.88 -9.19 -3.65
CA PHE A 410 1.50 -10.57 -3.99
C PHE A 410 0.53 -10.62 -5.16
N ASP A 411 0.69 -11.67 -5.96
CA ASP A 411 -0.20 -11.99 -7.06
C ASP A 411 -1.48 -12.64 -6.53
N LEU A 412 -2.62 -12.21 -7.08
CA LEU A 412 -3.94 -12.69 -6.75
C LEU A 412 -4.68 -13.08 -8.03
N SER A 413 -5.22 -14.30 -8.04
CA SER A 413 -6.11 -14.73 -9.12
C SER A 413 -7.31 -13.80 -9.24
N VAL A 414 -7.63 -13.42 -10.48
CA VAL A 414 -8.71 -12.48 -10.79
C VAL A 414 -10.09 -13.00 -10.34
N SER A 415 -10.27 -14.32 -10.26
CA SER A 415 -11.49 -14.94 -9.72
C SER A 415 -11.78 -14.58 -8.26
N LEU A 416 -10.77 -14.14 -7.51
CA LEU A 416 -10.92 -13.76 -6.11
C LEU A 416 -11.37 -12.30 -5.90
N PHE A 417 -11.50 -11.51 -6.98
CA PHE A 417 -12.00 -10.13 -6.90
C PHE A 417 -13.53 -10.04 -6.81
N GLU A 418 -14.24 -11.09 -7.22
CA GLU A 418 -15.70 -11.20 -7.09
C GLU A 418 -16.07 -11.72 -5.70
N HIS A 419 -16.65 -10.83 -4.89
CA HIS A 419 -16.74 -11.01 -3.44
C HIS A 419 -17.69 -12.12 -3.00
N ASP A 420 -18.73 -12.38 -3.79
CA ASP A 420 -19.75 -13.39 -3.53
C ASP A 420 -19.48 -14.70 -4.28
N SER A 421 -18.43 -14.75 -5.10
CA SER A 421 -18.03 -15.97 -5.80
C SER A 421 -17.71 -17.13 -4.85
N HIS A 422 -17.96 -18.36 -5.31
CA HIS A 422 -17.57 -19.55 -4.58
C HIS A 422 -16.06 -19.58 -4.32
N ALA A 423 -15.24 -19.23 -5.32
CA ALA A 423 -13.79 -19.20 -5.23
C ALA A 423 -13.31 -18.26 -4.09
N CYS A 424 -13.78 -17.02 -4.06
CA CYS A 424 -13.43 -16.04 -3.03
C CYS A 424 -13.77 -16.54 -1.62
N ASN A 425 -15.01 -17.00 -1.42
CA ASN A 425 -15.46 -17.53 -0.13
C ASN A 425 -14.62 -18.71 0.37
N ARG A 426 -14.25 -19.64 -0.52
CA ARG A 426 -13.43 -20.81 -0.18
C ARG A 426 -11.97 -20.47 0.08
N ALA A 427 -11.39 -19.53 -0.66
CA ALA A 427 -10.05 -19.01 -0.39
C ALA A 427 -9.97 -18.37 1.01
N LEU A 428 -10.93 -17.51 1.36
CA LEU A 428 -10.99 -16.86 2.67
C LEU A 428 -11.18 -17.87 3.82
N ALA A 429 -12.07 -18.85 3.66
CA ALA A 429 -12.26 -19.91 4.65
C ALA A 429 -10.99 -20.76 4.84
N THR A 430 -10.24 -20.99 3.76
CA THR A 430 -8.96 -21.71 3.81
C THR A 430 -7.89 -20.91 4.54
N ILE A 431 -7.76 -19.61 4.26
CA ILE A 431 -6.85 -18.71 5.02
C ILE A 431 -7.21 -18.68 6.50
N ASP A 432 -8.49 -18.60 6.85
CA ASP A 432 -8.92 -18.62 8.25
C ASP A 432 -8.54 -19.95 8.93
N SER A 433 -8.77 -21.08 8.25
CA SER A 433 -8.36 -22.40 8.72
C SER A 433 -6.84 -22.49 8.96
N ILE A 434 -6.04 -21.91 8.07
CA ILE A 434 -4.57 -21.81 8.22
C ILE A 434 -4.21 -20.94 9.44
N ASN A 435 -4.87 -19.79 9.61
CA ASN A 435 -4.64 -18.91 10.78
C ASN A 435 -4.92 -19.64 12.10
N GLN A 436 -6.02 -20.39 12.17
CA GLN A 436 -6.37 -21.21 13.33
C GLN A 436 -5.32 -22.31 13.58
N ALA A 437 -4.86 -22.98 12.52
CA ALA A 437 -3.84 -24.03 12.58
C ALA A 437 -2.49 -23.51 13.11
N VAL A 438 -2.05 -22.32 12.65
CA VAL A 438 -0.86 -21.64 13.20
C VAL A 438 -1.05 -21.35 14.70
N GLY A 439 -2.25 -20.97 15.12
CA GLY A 439 -2.62 -20.84 16.54
C GLY A 439 -2.39 -22.12 17.35
N LYS A 440 -2.68 -23.30 16.77
CA LYS A 440 -2.40 -24.60 17.40
C LYS A 440 -0.89 -24.83 17.56
N VAL A 441 -0.05 -24.44 16.59
CA VAL A 441 1.42 -24.52 16.68
C VAL A 441 1.98 -23.59 17.76
N VAL A 442 1.47 -22.36 17.86
CA VAL A 442 1.88 -21.41 18.93
C VAL A 442 1.55 -21.99 20.31
N ASN A 443 0.38 -22.60 20.45
CA ASN A 443 -0.02 -23.27 21.70
C ASN A 443 0.83 -24.52 21.97
N PHE A 444 1.20 -25.27 20.93
CA PHE A 444 2.15 -26.38 21.05
C PHE A 444 3.49 -25.90 21.63
N VAL A 445 4.09 -24.85 21.07
CA VAL A 445 5.34 -24.27 21.60
C VAL A 445 5.17 -23.84 23.06
N SER A 446 4.08 -23.15 23.40
CA SER A 446 3.79 -22.76 24.79
C SER A 446 3.67 -23.98 25.73
N ASN A 447 3.02 -25.06 25.28
CA ASN A 447 2.88 -26.29 26.06
C ASN A 447 4.21 -27.03 26.25
N THR A 448 5.10 -27.01 25.26
CA THR A 448 6.46 -27.58 25.40
C THR A 448 7.34 -26.77 26.36
N GLN A 449 7.16 -25.44 26.42
CA GLN A 449 7.80 -24.58 27.42
C GLN A 449 7.28 -24.88 28.83
N ARG A 450 5.95 -25.02 28.97
CA ARG A 450 5.35 -25.45 30.24
C ARG A 450 5.84 -26.81 30.70
N ALA A 451 5.92 -27.80 29.79
CA ALA A 451 6.46 -29.13 30.08
C ALA A 451 7.93 -29.11 30.52
N ALA A 452 8.69 -28.07 30.18
CA ALA A 452 10.08 -27.89 30.62
C ALA A 452 10.19 -27.13 31.96
N GLY A 453 9.07 -26.74 32.56
CA GLY A 453 9.03 -25.95 33.79
C GLY A 453 9.42 -24.48 33.60
N ASP A 454 9.26 -23.95 32.39
CA ASP A 454 9.52 -22.54 32.09
C ASP A 454 8.57 -21.62 32.89
N LYS A 455 9.15 -20.62 33.57
CA LYS A 455 8.43 -19.65 34.42
C LYS A 455 8.63 -18.21 33.92
N ALA A 456 8.79 -18.04 32.60
CA ALA A 456 8.85 -16.73 31.97
C ALA A 456 7.67 -15.84 32.41
N SER A 457 7.92 -14.54 32.54
CA SER A 457 6.87 -13.58 32.82
C SER A 457 5.85 -13.52 31.67
N THR A 458 4.62 -13.06 31.95
CA THR A 458 3.56 -12.93 30.95
C THR A 458 3.98 -12.11 29.73
N VAL A 459 4.80 -11.06 29.93
CA VAL A 459 5.31 -10.22 28.85
C VAL A 459 6.23 -11.01 27.92
N VAL A 460 7.21 -11.72 28.49
CA VAL A 460 8.17 -12.53 27.71
C VAL A 460 7.45 -13.67 26.98
N ALA A 461 6.52 -14.36 27.65
CA ALA A 461 5.71 -15.40 27.02
C ALA A 461 4.86 -14.87 25.85
N THR A 462 4.32 -13.65 25.96
CA THR A 462 3.53 -13.04 24.89
C THR A 462 4.42 -12.67 23.70
N GLN A 463 5.60 -12.10 23.94
CA GLN A 463 6.57 -11.79 22.89
C GLN A 463 7.02 -13.06 22.15
N GLU A 464 7.31 -14.14 22.88
CA GLU A 464 7.71 -15.40 22.28
C GLU A 464 6.58 -16.05 21.48
N ARG A 465 5.33 -16.01 21.99
CA ARG A 465 4.16 -16.47 21.21
C ARG A 465 4.00 -15.70 19.89
N ASN A 466 4.25 -14.39 19.90
CA ASN A 466 4.21 -13.58 18.68
C ASN A 466 5.37 -13.94 17.76
N ARG A 467 6.59 -14.07 18.28
CA ARG A 467 7.76 -14.49 17.51
C ARG A 467 7.56 -15.84 16.82
N VAL A 468 7.04 -16.83 17.54
CA VAL A 468 6.71 -18.16 17.00
C VAL A 468 5.66 -18.03 15.90
N ARG A 469 4.58 -17.26 16.14
CA ARG A 469 3.53 -17.03 15.15
C ARG A 469 4.11 -16.48 13.85
N GLU A 470 4.90 -15.41 13.93
CA GLU A 470 5.45 -14.76 12.75
C GLU A 470 6.51 -15.64 12.07
N SER A 471 7.31 -16.40 12.83
CA SER A 471 8.23 -17.40 12.28
C SER A 471 7.50 -18.52 11.51
N VAL A 472 6.36 -18.97 11.99
CA VAL A 472 5.55 -19.99 11.31
C VAL A 472 4.93 -19.41 10.04
N PHE A 473 4.37 -18.20 10.08
CA PHE A 473 3.84 -17.54 8.88
C PHE A 473 4.92 -17.28 7.84
N ALA A 474 6.13 -16.87 8.23
CA ALA A 474 7.25 -16.73 7.31
C ALA A 474 7.57 -18.04 6.56
N GLY A 475 7.44 -19.20 7.23
CA GLY A 475 7.61 -20.50 6.59
C GLY A 475 6.45 -20.95 5.68
N LEU A 476 5.27 -20.33 5.82
CA LEU A 476 4.08 -20.56 4.99
C LEU A 476 3.92 -19.51 3.88
N ASP A 477 4.64 -18.40 3.95
CA ASP A 477 4.42 -17.22 3.09
C ASP A 477 4.44 -17.58 1.60
N ALA A 478 5.52 -18.22 1.13
CA ALA A 478 5.67 -18.61 -0.26
C ALA A 478 4.52 -19.50 -0.76
N ILE A 479 4.11 -20.52 0.01
CA ILE A 479 3.03 -21.42 -0.43
C ILE A 479 1.69 -20.67 -0.46
N CYS A 480 1.40 -19.82 0.52
CA CYS A 480 0.15 -19.06 0.51
C CYS A 480 0.07 -18.08 -0.66
N ARG A 481 1.16 -17.37 -0.99
CA ARG A 481 1.21 -16.49 -2.17
C ARG A 481 1.03 -17.27 -3.47
N THR A 482 1.76 -18.38 -3.65
CA THR A 482 1.60 -19.23 -4.84
C THR A 482 0.17 -19.72 -5.02
N GLN A 483 -0.48 -20.14 -3.93
CA GLN A 483 -1.84 -20.70 -3.97
C GLN A 483 -2.89 -19.62 -4.26
N LEU A 484 -2.67 -18.38 -3.81
CA LEU A 484 -3.54 -17.24 -4.14
C LEU A 484 -3.39 -16.80 -5.59
N ALA A 485 -2.17 -16.81 -6.12
CA ALA A 485 -1.89 -16.46 -7.51
C ALA A 485 -2.49 -17.46 -8.51
N HIS A 486 -2.50 -18.74 -8.17
CA HIS A 486 -2.97 -19.82 -9.06
C HIS A 486 -4.34 -20.37 -8.64
N PHE A 487 -5.12 -19.60 -7.88
CA PHE A 487 -6.42 -20.06 -7.40
C PHE A 487 -7.35 -20.30 -8.60
N PRO A 488 -8.04 -21.46 -8.68
CA PRO A 488 -8.80 -21.84 -9.86
C PRO A 488 -10.05 -20.98 -10.05
N ASN A 489 -10.38 -20.72 -11.31
CA ASN A 489 -11.59 -20.01 -11.70
C ASN A 489 -12.82 -20.95 -11.72
N GLU A 490 -12.62 -22.22 -12.07
CA GLU A 490 -13.68 -23.22 -12.23
C GLU A 490 -14.15 -23.79 -10.88
N ALA A 491 -15.47 -23.76 -10.65
CA ALA A 491 -16.05 -24.16 -9.37
C ALA A 491 -15.74 -25.61 -8.97
N ASP A 492 -15.63 -26.52 -9.95
CA ASP A 492 -15.38 -27.95 -9.73
C ASP A 492 -13.98 -28.23 -9.13
N ASP A 493 -13.00 -27.38 -9.41
CA ASP A 493 -11.61 -27.56 -8.95
C ASP A 493 -11.34 -26.90 -7.58
N VAL A 494 -12.16 -25.93 -7.18
CA VAL A 494 -11.95 -25.10 -5.96
C VAL A 494 -11.82 -25.95 -4.69
N GLU A 495 -12.69 -26.93 -4.47
CA GLU A 495 -12.68 -27.74 -3.25
C GLU A 495 -11.44 -28.63 -3.16
N THR A 496 -11.08 -29.27 -4.28
CA THR A 496 -9.88 -30.10 -4.39
C THR A 496 -8.64 -29.25 -4.13
N TYR A 497 -8.56 -28.08 -4.76
CA TYR A 497 -7.47 -27.12 -4.58
C TYR A 497 -7.32 -26.68 -3.10
N CYS A 498 -8.43 -26.33 -2.45
CA CYS A 498 -8.44 -25.96 -1.02
C CYS A 498 -8.04 -27.12 -0.10
N ALA A 499 -8.40 -28.37 -0.44
CA ALA A 499 -7.99 -29.55 0.31
C ALA A 499 -6.48 -29.81 0.20
N GLU A 500 -5.93 -29.74 -1.02
CA GLU A 500 -4.50 -29.90 -1.28
C GLU A 500 -3.66 -28.81 -0.59
N TRP A 501 -4.12 -27.56 -0.64
CA TRP A 501 -3.47 -26.46 0.07
C TRP A 501 -3.43 -26.70 1.59
N ARG A 502 -4.56 -27.10 2.19
CA ARG A 502 -4.63 -27.42 3.63
C ARG A 502 -3.70 -28.58 4.01
N GLU A 503 -3.56 -29.59 3.16
CA GLU A 503 -2.65 -30.72 3.39
C GLU A 503 -1.18 -30.31 3.32
N GLU A 504 -0.79 -29.49 2.35
CA GLU A 504 0.57 -28.93 2.27
C GLU A 504 0.89 -28.10 3.52
N VAL A 505 -0.03 -27.25 3.98
CA VAL A 505 0.13 -26.49 5.23
C VAL A 505 0.27 -27.43 6.42
N ARG A 506 -0.57 -28.45 6.55
CA ARG A 506 -0.49 -29.45 7.63
C ARG A 506 0.90 -30.08 7.69
N ARG A 507 1.45 -30.51 6.56
CA ARG A 507 2.80 -31.09 6.47
C ARG A 507 3.88 -30.10 6.94
N ARG A 508 3.81 -28.84 6.51
CA ARG A 508 4.76 -27.78 6.94
C ARG A 508 4.69 -27.48 8.42
N LEU A 509 3.48 -27.41 9.00
CA LEU A 509 3.28 -27.16 10.43
C LEU A 509 3.82 -28.33 11.29
N LEU A 510 3.60 -29.58 10.88
CA LEU A 510 4.17 -30.74 11.56
C LEU A 510 5.71 -30.80 11.44
N SER A 511 6.26 -30.43 10.29
CA SER A 511 7.71 -30.29 10.09
C SER A 511 8.30 -29.20 11.00
N TYR A 512 7.64 -28.04 11.10
CA TYR A 512 8.03 -26.98 12.04
C TYR A 512 8.05 -27.50 13.48
N ALA A 513 7.00 -28.17 13.92
CA ALA A 513 6.90 -28.72 15.27
C ALA A 513 8.02 -29.72 15.57
N THR A 514 8.37 -30.57 14.59
CA THR A 514 9.47 -31.54 14.72
C THR A 514 10.81 -30.83 14.86
N ARG A 515 11.13 -29.89 13.96
CA ARG A 515 12.37 -29.08 14.04
C ARG A 515 12.49 -28.30 15.33
N TYR A 516 11.37 -27.76 15.83
CA TYR A 516 11.35 -27.04 17.11
C TYR A 516 11.73 -27.97 18.26
N LEU A 517 11.26 -29.22 18.27
CA LEU A 517 11.63 -30.20 19.29
C LEU A 517 13.09 -30.64 19.16
N ASP A 518 13.59 -30.85 17.94
CA ASP A 518 14.98 -31.24 17.70
C ASP A 518 15.97 -30.15 18.13
N ALA A 519 15.58 -28.89 18.01
CA ALA A 519 16.37 -27.75 18.47
C ALA A 519 16.27 -27.49 19.98
N CYS A 520 15.33 -28.14 20.68
CA CYS A 520 15.16 -27.97 22.11
C CYS A 520 16.01 -28.99 22.89
N ASP A 521 16.95 -28.51 23.72
CA ASP A 521 17.67 -29.32 24.74
C ASP A 521 16.75 -29.72 25.91
N ARG A 522 15.55 -30.25 25.62
CA ARG A 522 14.50 -30.52 26.60
C ARG A 522 14.15 -31.99 26.63
N SER A 523 14.02 -32.54 27.84
CA SER A 523 13.68 -33.95 28.03
C SER A 523 12.23 -34.23 27.62
N PHE A 524 12.04 -35.21 26.74
CA PHE A 524 10.74 -35.72 26.32
C PHE A 524 9.92 -36.37 27.46
N PHE A 525 10.59 -36.73 28.56
CA PHE A 525 10.01 -37.49 29.67
C PHE A 525 9.68 -36.64 30.90
N LYS A 526 10.12 -35.38 30.93
CA LYS A 526 9.77 -34.48 32.05
C LYS A 526 8.30 -34.07 31.96
N GLU A 527 7.64 -34.10 33.12
CA GLU A 527 6.28 -33.62 33.29
C GLU A 527 6.27 -32.45 34.27
N HIS A 528 5.63 -31.36 33.86
CA HIS A 528 5.38 -30.20 34.70
C HIS A 528 3.95 -29.72 34.47
N GLU A 529 3.21 -29.44 35.55
CA GLU A 529 1.80 -28.98 35.51
C GLU A 529 0.88 -29.86 34.63
N GLY A 530 1.06 -31.19 34.71
CA GLY A 530 0.28 -32.15 33.92
C GLY A 530 0.57 -32.15 32.42
N MET A 531 1.65 -31.47 31.99
CA MET A 531 2.04 -31.34 30.57
C MET A 531 3.37 -32.03 30.30
N THR A 532 3.39 -32.81 29.22
CA THR A 532 4.57 -33.45 28.64
C THR A 532 4.70 -33.06 27.17
N VAL A 533 5.90 -33.23 26.59
CA VAL A 533 6.12 -33.01 25.14
C VAL A 533 5.21 -33.91 24.29
N GLY A 534 5.05 -35.17 24.69
CA GLY A 534 4.16 -36.11 24.00
C GLY A 534 2.69 -35.66 24.03
N ARG A 535 2.21 -35.17 25.18
CA ARG A 535 0.85 -34.60 25.29
C ARG A 535 0.68 -33.35 24.44
N ALA A 536 1.68 -32.47 24.41
CA ALA A 536 1.68 -31.29 23.56
C ALA A 536 1.57 -31.65 22.07
N MET A 537 2.33 -32.65 21.61
CA MET A 537 2.27 -33.14 20.22
C MET A 537 0.92 -33.78 19.89
N ALA A 538 0.32 -34.54 20.80
CA ALA A 538 -1.02 -35.11 20.61
C ALA A 538 -2.08 -34.01 20.47
N ILE A 539 -2.03 -32.97 21.31
CA ILE A 539 -2.90 -31.80 21.23
C ILE A 539 -2.72 -31.07 19.89
N LEU A 540 -1.47 -30.91 19.43
CA LEU A 540 -1.20 -30.29 18.14
C LEU A 540 -1.85 -31.08 17.01
N ARG A 541 -1.62 -32.40 16.94
CA ARG A 541 -2.18 -33.25 15.87
C ARG A 541 -3.70 -33.22 15.84
N ALA A 542 -4.34 -33.34 17.00
CA ALA A 542 -5.80 -33.23 17.11
C ALA A 542 -6.30 -31.84 16.67
N GLY A 543 -5.61 -30.78 17.09
CA GLY A 543 -5.94 -29.41 16.71
C GLY A 543 -5.78 -29.13 15.21
N LEU A 544 -4.75 -29.69 14.57
CA LEU A 544 -4.56 -29.56 13.12
C LEU A 544 -5.61 -30.35 12.32
N PHE A 545 -6.04 -31.51 12.82
CA PHE A 545 -7.15 -32.26 12.22
C PHE A 545 -8.47 -31.46 12.30
N GLU A 546 -8.75 -30.87 13.45
CA GLU A 546 -9.94 -30.01 13.66
C GLU A 546 -9.95 -28.81 12.70
N THR A 547 -8.82 -28.10 12.55
CA THR A 547 -8.78 -26.84 11.79
C THR A 547 -8.59 -27.04 10.28
N LEU A 548 -7.85 -28.07 9.85
CA LEU A 548 -7.50 -28.25 8.43
C LEU A 548 -8.30 -29.38 7.76
N GLY A 549 -9.19 -30.08 8.48
CA GLY A 549 -10.02 -31.16 7.96
C GLY A 549 -9.35 -32.55 7.98
N GLU A 550 -10.00 -33.52 7.32
CA GLU A 550 -9.51 -34.89 7.23
C GLU A 550 -8.26 -35.03 6.34
N LEU A 551 -7.48 -36.10 6.55
CA LEU A 551 -6.40 -36.49 5.66
C LEU A 551 -7.02 -37.19 4.44
N ASP A 552 -6.92 -36.57 3.26
CA ASP A 552 -7.24 -37.31 2.04
C ASP A 552 -6.28 -38.50 1.91
N LYS A 553 -6.84 -39.69 1.75
CA LYS A 553 -6.04 -40.88 1.48
C LYS A 553 -5.30 -40.64 0.15
N PRO A 554 -3.99 -40.91 0.07
CA PRO A 554 -3.26 -40.73 -1.18
C PRO A 554 -3.99 -41.49 -2.30
N ARG A 555 -4.34 -40.80 -3.39
CA ARG A 555 -4.89 -41.42 -4.60
C ARG A 555 -3.96 -42.57 -4.98
N GLN A 556 -4.44 -43.81 -4.85
CA GLN A 556 -3.72 -44.96 -5.36
C GLN A 556 -3.58 -44.74 -6.86
N THR A 557 -2.34 -44.64 -7.33
CA THR A 557 -2.02 -44.69 -8.76
C THR A 557 -2.73 -45.90 -9.36
N PRO A 558 -3.43 -45.78 -10.50
CA PRO A 558 -4.06 -46.94 -11.12
C PRO A 558 -2.98 -48.00 -11.34
N LYS A 559 -3.16 -49.17 -10.74
CA LYS A 559 -2.33 -50.33 -11.07
C LYS A 559 -2.61 -50.65 -12.53
N ASP A 560 -1.64 -50.33 -13.40
CA ASP A 560 -1.58 -50.89 -14.73
C ASP A 560 -1.74 -52.40 -14.62
N THR A 561 -2.87 -52.88 -15.10
CA THR A 561 -3.16 -54.30 -15.18
C THR A 561 -2.38 -54.82 -16.38
N MET A 562 -1.12 -55.19 -16.16
CA MET A 562 -0.38 -56.03 -17.12
C MET A 562 -1.08 -57.39 -17.20
N ALA A 563 -1.95 -57.54 -18.20
CA ALA A 563 -2.43 -58.84 -18.64
C ALA A 563 -1.25 -59.62 -19.24
N VAL A 564 -0.68 -60.53 -18.45
CA VAL A 564 0.20 -61.58 -18.95
C VAL A 564 -0.70 -62.66 -19.54
N THR A 565 -0.83 -62.66 -20.87
CA THR A 565 -1.32 -63.83 -21.61
C THR A 565 -0.21 -64.87 -21.66
N THR A 566 -0.35 -65.92 -20.86
CA THR A 566 0.36 -67.20 -21.02
C THR A 566 -0.26 -67.98 -22.19
N GLU A 567 0.41 -68.00 -23.33
CA GLU A 567 0.25 -69.07 -24.33
C GLU A 567 1.12 -70.26 -23.89
N GLU A 568 0.49 -71.28 -23.31
CA GLU A 568 1.03 -72.64 -23.30
C GLU A 568 0.42 -73.39 -24.49
N GLY A 569 1.26 -73.70 -25.48
CA GLY A 569 0.91 -74.63 -26.55
C GLY A 569 0.87 -76.08 -26.05
N ARG A 570 -0.02 -76.88 -26.64
CA ARG A 570 0.13 -78.34 -26.77
C ARG A 570 -0.65 -78.86 -27.98
N GLU A 571 0.12 -79.54 -28.83
CA GLU A 571 -0.18 -80.53 -29.90
C GLU A 571 -1.04 -80.13 -31.11
#